data_AF-A0A7S2SFE6-F1
#
_entry.id   AF-A0A7S2SFE6-F1
#
_cell.length_a   1.000
_cell.length_b   1.000
_cell.length_c   1.000
_cell.angle_alpha   90.00
_cell.angle_beta   90.00
_cell.angle_gamma   90.00
#
_symmetry.space_group_name_H-M   'P 1'
#
loop_
_entity.id
_entity.type
_entity.pdbx_description
1 polymer ?
#
loop_
_entity_poly.entity_id
_entity_poly.type
_entity_poly.pdbx_seq_one_letter_code
_entity_poly.pdbx_strand_id
1 'polypeptide(L)'
;GKPGMVEFLYKTGDYPDLSAAGDCGCTPAYLAILHDRPQVLRTLHYNKVDLLKKCDPMLYGTPAFYCVKMGRTQCLEMLCRLGYDLDKKPCNRLGETIEKLIHKYNPPEVAKNMIAIVFQTKHDAAVTIQGLLKIQRAKERANALRAQMQQE
;
A
#
# COMPACT_ATOMS: atom_id res chain seq x y z
N GLY A 1 14.93 -5.91 12.81
CA GLY A 1 13.49 -5.61 12.68
C GLY A 1 12.91 -4.75 13.80
N LYS A 2 13.66 -3.78 14.35
CA LYS A 2 13.14 -2.79 15.31
C LYS A 2 13.10 -1.42 14.60
N PRO A 3 11.92 -0.80 14.40
CA PRO A 3 11.81 0.49 13.70
C PRO A 3 12.66 1.59 14.33
N GLY A 4 12.74 1.63 15.67
CA GLY A 4 13.58 2.60 16.39
C GLY A 4 15.07 2.47 16.10
N MET A 5 15.57 1.26 15.78
CA MET A 5 16.97 1.09 15.38
C MET A 5 17.22 1.60 13.96
N VAL A 6 16.25 1.40 13.05
CA VAL A 6 16.34 1.94 11.68
C VAL A 6 16.41 3.47 11.72
N GLU A 7 15.55 4.08 12.54
CA GLU A 7 15.54 5.53 12.73
C GLU A 7 16.83 6.04 13.39
N PHE A 8 17.35 5.31 14.37
CA PHE A 8 18.61 5.64 15.04
C PHE A 8 19.77 5.65 14.03
N LEU A 9 19.96 4.57 13.27
CA LEU A 9 21.06 4.45 12.29
C LEU A 9 20.96 5.49 11.16
N TYR A 10 19.74 5.85 10.76
CA TYR A 10 19.52 6.93 9.79
C TYR A 10 19.95 8.28 10.36
N LYS A 11 19.57 8.59 11.60
CA LYS A 11 19.89 9.86 12.27
C LYS A 11 21.36 10.01 12.65
N THR A 12 22.05 8.92 13.00
CA THR A 12 23.49 8.94 13.26
C THR A 12 24.32 9.07 12.00
N GLY A 13 23.73 8.80 10.83
CA GLY A 13 24.43 8.78 9.55
C GLY A 13 25.20 7.48 9.29
N ASP A 14 25.07 6.47 10.17
CA ASP A 14 25.64 5.14 9.97
C ASP A 14 24.98 4.40 8.78
N TYR A 15 23.72 4.77 8.47
CA TYR A 15 23.00 4.32 7.28
C TYR A 15 22.18 5.46 6.66
N PRO A 16 22.82 6.37 5.90
CA PRO A 16 22.21 7.64 5.52
C PRO A 16 21.22 7.54 4.35
N ASP A 17 21.21 6.42 3.61
CA ASP A 17 20.26 6.18 2.52
C ASP A 17 19.44 4.91 2.78
N LEU A 18 18.22 5.09 3.30
CA LEU A 18 17.29 4.00 3.60
C LEU A 18 16.71 3.30 2.35
N SER A 19 17.01 3.81 1.14
CA SER A 19 16.64 3.17 -0.13
C SER A 19 17.78 2.31 -0.70
N ALA A 20 19.01 2.52 -0.24
CA ALA A 20 20.16 1.76 -0.68
C ALA A 20 20.08 0.31 -0.22
N ALA A 21 20.80 -0.57 -0.93
CA ALA A 21 21.03 -1.93 -0.49
C ALA A 21 22.25 -1.97 0.44
N GLY A 22 22.23 -2.86 1.43
CA GLY A 22 23.45 -3.22 2.17
C GLY A 22 24.33 -4.19 1.36
N ASP A 23 25.40 -4.69 1.98
CA ASP A 23 26.44 -5.51 1.33
C ASP A 23 25.91 -6.79 0.66
N CYS A 24 24.78 -7.32 1.11
CA CYS A 24 24.12 -8.49 0.52
C CYS A 24 23.14 -8.14 -0.62
N GLY A 25 23.12 -6.89 -1.09
CA GLY A 25 22.21 -6.42 -2.13
C GLY A 25 20.75 -6.25 -1.67
N CYS A 26 20.45 -6.49 -0.39
CA CYS A 26 19.10 -6.36 0.13
C CYS A 26 18.85 -4.94 0.65
N THR A 27 17.76 -4.33 0.20
CA THR A 27 17.29 -3.05 0.76
C THR A 27 16.60 -3.26 2.12
N PRO A 28 16.53 -2.22 2.97
CA PRO A 28 15.74 -2.26 4.21
C PRO A 28 14.28 -2.68 3.99
N ALA A 29 13.67 -2.28 2.87
CA ALA A 29 12.30 -2.66 2.52
C ALA A 29 12.17 -4.17 2.29
N TYR A 30 13.11 -4.77 1.54
CA TYR A 30 13.10 -6.22 1.32
C TYR A 30 13.29 -6.99 2.62
N LEU A 31 14.23 -6.58 3.49
CA LEU A 31 14.46 -7.21 4.79
C LEU A 31 13.24 -7.08 5.72
N ALA A 32 12.54 -5.95 5.66
CA ALA A 32 11.30 -5.77 6.42
C ALA A 32 10.24 -6.78 6.01
N ILE A 33 10.07 -7.03 4.70
CA ILE A 33 9.10 -8.00 4.17
C ILE A 33 9.52 -9.42 4.50
N LEU A 34 10.81 -9.74 4.30
CA LEU A 34 11.36 -11.07 4.57
C LEU A 34 11.03 -11.53 6.00
N HIS A 35 11.12 -10.61 6.97
CA HIS A 35 10.85 -10.85 8.38
C HIS A 35 9.46 -10.38 8.87
N ASP A 36 8.55 -10.06 7.96
CA ASP A 36 7.19 -9.56 8.21
C ASP A 36 7.11 -8.42 9.24
N ARG A 37 7.86 -7.33 8.99
CA ARG A 37 7.99 -6.16 9.86
C ARG A 37 7.30 -4.93 9.26
N PRO A 38 5.96 -4.86 9.27
CA PRO A 38 5.22 -3.76 8.65
C PRO A 38 5.58 -2.38 9.24
N GLN A 39 5.91 -2.29 10.52
CA GLN A 39 6.28 -1.01 11.13
C GLN A 39 7.62 -0.46 10.61
N VAL A 40 8.51 -1.31 10.08
CA VAL A 40 9.71 -0.84 9.40
C VAL A 40 9.33 -0.19 8.07
N LEU A 41 8.38 -0.75 7.31
CA LEU A 41 7.87 -0.13 6.08
C LEU A 41 7.27 1.26 6.35
N ARG A 42 6.55 1.42 7.46
CA ARG A 42 6.05 2.72 7.92
C ARG A 42 7.18 3.72 8.17
N THR A 43 8.24 3.32 8.89
CA THR A 43 9.42 4.17 9.10
C THR A 43 10.11 4.55 7.79
N LEU A 44 10.27 3.61 6.87
CA LEU A 44 10.85 3.88 5.55
C LEU A 44 10.00 4.89 4.76
N HIS A 45 8.67 4.74 4.77
CA HIS A 45 7.76 5.70 4.14
C HIS A 45 7.87 7.11 4.73
N TYR A 46 7.92 7.24 6.07
CA TYR A 46 8.08 8.56 6.70
C TYR A 46 9.40 9.23 6.33
N ASN A 47 10.46 8.43 6.16
CA ASN A 47 11.75 8.87 5.63
C ASN A 47 11.81 8.91 4.09
N LYS A 48 10.64 9.00 3.42
CA LYS A 48 10.49 9.27 1.97
C LYS A 48 11.07 8.19 1.04
N VAL A 49 11.22 6.96 1.51
CA VAL A 49 11.60 5.82 0.65
C VAL A 49 10.42 5.48 -0.28
N ASP A 50 10.70 5.39 -1.59
CA ASP A 50 9.72 4.98 -2.60
C ASP A 50 9.56 3.46 -2.61
N LEU A 51 8.52 2.96 -1.91
CA LEU A 51 8.19 1.54 -1.82
C LEU A 51 7.50 0.96 -3.08
N LEU A 52 7.42 1.73 -4.18
CA LEU A 52 7.07 1.18 -5.51
C LEU A 52 8.29 0.75 -6.32
N LYS A 53 9.50 1.09 -5.88
CA LYS A 53 10.73 0.65 -6.53
C LYS A 53 11.04 -0.79 -6.19
N LYS A 54 11.81 -1.45 -7.06
CA LYS A 54 12.28 -2.81 -6.81
C LYS A 54 13.23 -2.81 -5.62
N CYS A 55 13.09 -3.80 -4.75
CA CYS A 55 13.74 -3.79 -3.44
C CYS A 55 14.71 -4.96 -3.23
N ASP A 56 14.73 -5.94 -4.14
CA ASP A 56 15.57 -7.13 -4.05
C ASP A 56 16.92 -6.97 -4.77
N PRO A 57 17.92 -7.80 -4.44
CA PRO A 57 19.25 -7.76 -5.06
C PRO A 57 19.24 -7.90 -6.58
N MET A 58 18.27 -8.62 -7.16
CA MET A 58 18.22 -8.89 -8.59
C MET A 58 17.42 -7.83 -9.36
N LEU A 59 16.89 -6.81 -8.69
CA LEU A 59 15.97 -5.82 -9.28
C LEU A 59 14.84 -6.51 -10.05
N TYR A 60 14.25 -7.52 -9.43
CA TYR A 60 13.16 -8.31 -9.97
C TYR A 60 11.79 -7.76 -9.55
N GLY A 61 11.58 -7.54 -8.25
CA GLY A 61 10.27 -7.31 -7.67
C GLY A 61 10.22 -6.10 -6.73
N THR A 62 9.05 -5.48 -6.70
CA THR A 62 8.70 -4.43 -5.73
C THR A 62 8.40 -5.04 -4.35
N PRO A 63 8.35 -4.20 -3.29
CA PRO A 63 7.81 -4.59 -1.99
C PRO A 63 6.50 -5.39 -2.07
N ALA A 64 5.54 -4.95 -2.88
CA ALA A 64 4.26 -5.62 -3.03
C ALA A 64 4.39 -7.03 -3.63
N PHE A 65 5.24 -7.21 -4.66
CA PHE A 65 5.53 -8.54 -5.21
C PHE A 65 6.01 -9.51 -4.14
N TYR A 66 6.95 -9.07 -3.28
CA TYR A 66 7.48 -9.94 -2.24
C TYR A 66 6.50 -10.18 -1.10
N CYS A 67 5.64 -9.21 -0.78
CA CYS A 67 4.55 -9.46 0.17
C CYS A 67 3.64 -10.58 -0.32
N VAL A 68 3.26 -10.54 -1.60
CA VAL A 68 2.43 -11.56 -2.23
C VAL A 68 3.15 -12.90 -2.34
N LYS A 69 4.39 -12.93 -2.85
CA LYS A 69 5.17 -14.15 -3.04
C LYS A 69 5.46 -14.88 -1.73
N MET A 70 5.60 -14.15 -0.63
CA MET A 70 5.96 -14.71 0.69
C MET A 70 4.78 -14.78 1.67
N GLY A 71 3.54 -14.50 1.23
CA GLY A 71 2.37 -14.57 2.12
C GLY A 71 2.30 -13.48 3.21
N ARG A 72 3.02 -12.35 3.06
CA ARG A 72 3.14 -11.30 4.08
C ARG A 72 1.98 -10.31 4.04
N THR A 73 0.81 -10.76 4.48
CA THR A 73 -0.43 -9.97 4.49
C THR A 73 -0.33 -8.69 5.33
N GLN A 74 0.39 -8.72 6.46
CA GLN A 74 0.58 -7.55 7.33
C GLN A 74 1.42 -6.46 6.65
N CYS A 75 2.50 -6.84 5.96
CA CYS A 75 3.27 -5.91 5.14
C CYS A 75 2.45 -5.37 3.96
N LEU A 76 1.66 -6.23 3.29
CA LEU A 76 0.80 -5.83 2.18
C LEU A 76 -0.25 -4.79 2.62
N GLU A 77 -0.93 -5.05 3.74
CA GLU A 77 -1.90 -4.14 4.35
C GLU A 77 -1.25 -2.81 4.74
N MET A 78 -0.03 -2.84 5.26
CA MET A 78 0.72 -1.61 5.55
C MET A 78 0.97 -0.79 4.29
N LEU A 79 1.38 -1.40 3.18
CA LEU A 79 1.59 -0.68 1.91
C LEU A 79 0.28 0.01 1.45
N CYS A 80 -0.85 -0.69 1.51
CA CYS A 80 -2.16 -0.11 1.17
C CYS A 80 -2.53 1.05 2.11
N ARG A 81 -2.33 0.89 3.43
CA ARG A 81 -2.60 1.94 4.44
C ARG A 81 -1.74 3.19 4.27
N LEU A 82 -0.52 3.03 3.76
CA LEU A 82 0.38 4.15 3.46
C LEU A 82 0.04 4.84 2.12
N GLY A 83 -1.02 4.39 1.43
CA GLY A 83 -1.54 5.03 0.22
C GLY A 83 -0.86 4.61 -1.08
N TYR A 84 -0.08 3.52 -1.07
CA TYR A 84 0.53 3.02 -2.30
C TYR A 84 -0.51 2.34 -3.19
N ASP A 85 -0.66 2.83 -4.43
CA ASP A 85 -1.50 2.20 -5.44
C ASP A 85 -0.75 1.05 -6.12
N LEU A 86 -0.95 -0.15 -5.58
CA LEU A 86 -0.21 -1.36 -5.98
C LEU A 86 -0.66 -1.95 -7.32
N ASP A 87 -1.77 -1.44 -7.87
CA ASP A 87 -2.35 -1.93 -9.12
C ASP A 87 -1.97 -1.05 -10.33
N LYS A 88 -1.47 0.16 -10.07
CA LYS A 88 -1.13 1.13 -11.13
C LYS A 88 0.05 0.71 -12.00
N LYS A 89 0.97 -0.10 -11.47
CA LYS A 89 2.21 -0.50 -12.15
C LYS A 89 2.48 -1.99 -11.95
N PRO A 90 3.20 -2.64 -12.87
CA PRO A 90 3.66 -4.00 -12.68
C PRO A 90 4.48 -4.16 -11.40
N CYS A 91 4.22 -5.24 -10.68
CA CYS A 91 4.89 -5.51 -9.42
C CYS A 91 6.25 -6.20 -9.62
N ASN A 92 6.53 -6.73 -10.81
CA ASN A 92 7.79 -7.40 -11.13
C ASN A 92 8.29 -7.10 -12.56
N ARG A 93 9.51 -7.55 -12.87
CA ARG A 93 10.14 -7.37 -14.19
C ARG A 93 9.39 -8.05 -15.34
N LEU A 94 8.55 -9.06 -15.05
CA LEU A 94 7.74 -9.76 -16.05
C LEU A 94 6.46 -9.01 -16.44
N GLY A 95 6.22 -7.83 -15.87
CA GLY A 95 5.02 -7.05 -16.20
C GLY A 95 3.74 -7.56 -15.53
N GLU A 96 3.83 -8.45 -14.53
CA GLU A 96 2.65 -9.06 -13.90
C GLU A 96 1.96 -8.09 -12.93
N THR A 97 0.62 -8.03 -13.00
CA THR A 97 -0.23 -7.28 -12.07
C THR A 97 -0.26 -7.95 -10.70
N ILE A 98 -0.62 -7.19 -9.67
CA ILE A 98 -0.68 -7.72 -8.30
C ILE A 98 -1.74 -8.82 -8.16
N GLU A 99 -2.91 -8.67 -8.80
CA GLU A 99 -3.98 -9.67 -8.79
C GLU A 99 -3.51 -11.02 -9.36
N LYS A 100 -2.86 -11.01 -10.53
CA LYS A 100 -2.31 -12.22 -11.15
C LYS A 100 -1.31 -12.90 -10.21
N LEU A 101 -0.44 -12.13 -9.56
CA LEU A 101 0.56 -12.64 -8.64
C LEU A 101 -0.07 -13.27 -7.39
N ILE A 102 -1.15 -12.67 -6.89
CA ILE A 102 -1.87 -13.18 -5.71
C ILE A 102 -2.34 -14.61 -5.97
N HIS A 103 -3.04 -14.85 -7.08
CA HIS A 103 -3.51 -16.18 -7.45
C HIS A 103 -2.38 -17.16 -7.78
N LYS A 104 -1.27 -16.66 -8.36
CA LYS A 104 -0.12 -17.49 -8.75
C LYS A 104 0.66 -18.05 -7.56
N TYR A 105 0.82 -17.26 -6.49
CA TYR A 105 1.70 -17.60 -5.37
C TYR A 105 0.98 -18.03 -4.10
N ASN A 106 -0.34 -17.84 -4.01
CA ASN A 106 -1.07 -18.08 -2.76
C ASN A 106 -2.24 -19.04 -2.97
N PRO A 107 -2.54 -19.90 -1.97
CA PRO A 107 -3.72 -20.75 -2.00
C PRO A 107 -5.01 -19.89 -1.98
N PRO A 108 -6.15 -20.43 -2.44
CA PRO A 108 -7.39 -19.67 -2.63
C PRO A 108 -7.82 -18.80 -1.44
N GLU A 109 -7.73 -19.31 -0.21
CA GLU A 109 -8.12 -18.55 0.99
C GLU A 109 -7.20 -17.36 1.27
N VAL A 110 -5.88 -17.54 1.13
CA VAL A 110 -4.92 -16.45 1.29
C VAL A 110 -5.05 -15.46 0.14
N ALA A 111 -5.28 -15.94 -1.08
CA ALA A 111 -5.52 -15.11 -2.24
C ALA A 111 -6.76 -14.22 -2.03
N LYS A 112 -7.88 -14.80 -1.59
CA LYS A 112 -9.11 -14.06 -1.26
C LYS A 112 -8.86 -12.96 -0.22
N ASN A 113 -8.11 -13.26 0.84
CA ASN A 113 -7.73 -12.26 1.85
C ASN A 113 -6.85 -11.15 1.26
N MET A 114 -5.84 -11.49 0.46
CA MET A 114 -4.97 -10.49 -0.17
C MET A 114 -5.71 -9.60 -1.19
N ILE A 115 -6.66 -10.16 -1.95
CA ILE A 115 -7.55 -9.39 -2.83
C ILE A 115 -8.36 -8.40 -2.00
N ALA A 116 -8.96 -8.84 -0.88
CA ALA A 116 -9.66 -7.93 0.02
C ALA A 116 -8.73 -6.82 0.51
N ILE A 117 -7.53 -7.13 0.99
CA ILE A 117 -6.56 -6.12 1.44
C ILE A 117 -6.25 -5.07 0.35
N VAL A 118 -5.95 -5.52 -0.87
CA VAL A 118 -5.50 -4.63 -1.95
C VAL A 118 -6.63 -3.76 -2.50
N PHE A 119 -7.83 -4.33 -2.63
CA PHE A 119 -8.93 -3.68 -3.35
C PHE A 119 -10.02 -3.08 -2.44
N GLN A 120 -10.10 -3.45 -1.16
CA GLN A 120 -11.10 -2.90 -0.23
C GLN A 120 -10.89 -1.41 0.04
N THR A 121 -9.64 -0.92 0.15
CA THR A 121 -9.36 0.51 0.39
C THR A 121 -9.91 1.43 -0.71
N LYS A 122 -9.93 0.98 -1.96
CA LYS A 122 -10.53 1.72 -3.09
C LYS A 122 -12.06 1.63 -3.03
N HIS A 123 -12.59 0.47 -2.66
CA HIS A 123 -14.03 0.25 -2.49
C HIS A 123 -14.62 1.12 -1.38
N ASP A 124 -14.00 1.17 -0.20
CA ASP A 124 -14.52 1.93 0.95
C ASP A 124 -14.53 3.44 0.68
N ALA A 125 -13.49 3.95 0.00
CA ALA A 125 -13.44 5.33 -0.46
C ALA A 125 -14.55 5.62 -1.49
N ALA A 126 -14.74 4.74 -2.48
CA ALA A 126 -15.78 4.88 -3.49
C ALA A 126 -17.19 4.85 -2.90
N VAL A 127 -17.46 3.93 -1.96
CA VAL A 127 -18.73 3.83 -1.24
C VAL A 127 -19.00 5.10 -0.42
N THR A 128 -17.98 5.60 0.28
CA THR A 128 -18.09 6.84 1.06
C THR A 128 -18.42 8.04 0.16
N ILE A 129 -17.72 8.19 -0.97
CA ILE A 129 -17.97 9.27 -1.95
C ILE A 129 -19.40 9.17 -2.50
N GLN A 130 -19.86 7.97 -2.88
CA GLN A 130 -21.23 7.77 -3.35
C GLN A 130 -22.28 8.11 -2.29
N GLY A 131 -22.02 7.77 -1.02
CA GLY A 131 -22.86 8.17 0.12
C GLY A 131 -22.97 9.69 0.26
N LEU A 132 -21.84 10.39 0.25
CA LEU A 132 -21.79 11.86 0.34
C LEU A 132 -22.52 12.54 -0.83
N LEU A 133 -22.36 12.05 -2.05
CA LEU A 133 -23.05 12.58 -3.24
C LEU A 133 -24.57 12.42 -3.13
N LYS A 134 -25.06 11.30 -2.58
CA LYS A 134 -26.50 11.10 -2.32
C LYS A 134 -27.03 12.11 -1.30
N ILE A 135 -26.29 12.35 -0.22
CA ILE A 135 -26.64 13.34 0.81
C ILE A 135 -26.69 14.76 0.21
N GLN A 136 -25.71 15.11 -0.61
CA GLN A 136 -25.64 16.43 -1.25
C GLN A 136 -26.83 16.67 -2.18
N ARG A 137 -27.16 15.70 -3.05
CA ARG A 137 -28.32 15.78 -3.94
C ARG A 137 -29.63 15.91 -3.18
N ALA A 138 -29.76 15.24 -2.03
CA ALA A 138 -30.94 15.36 -1.18
C ALA A 138 -31.08 16.77 -0.57
N LYS A 139 -29.97 17.37 -0.13
CA LYS A 139 -29.95 18.75 0.36
C LYS A 139 -30.34 19.76 -0.72
N GLU A 140 -29.80 19.61 -1.93
CA GLU A 140 -30.12 20.49 -3.06
C GLU A 140 -31.61 20.47 -3.41
N ARG A 141 -32.22 19.27 -3.43
CA ARG A 141 -33.67 19.12 -3.65
C ARG A 141 -34.49 19.78 -2.55
N ALA A 142 -34.11 19.58 -1.28
CA ALA A 142 -34.82 20.19 -0.15
C ALA A 142 -34.74 21.73 -0.20
N ASN A 143 -33.59 22.29 -0.57
CA ASN A 143 -33.42 23.73 -0.72
C ASN A 143 -34.22 24.29 -1.89
N ALA A 144 -34.25 23.59 -3.04
CA ALA A 144 -35.06 24.00 -4.19
C ALA A 144 -36.56 24.03 -3.84
N LEU A 145 -37.05 23.02 -3.12
CA LEU A 145 -38.46 22.96 -2.68
C LEU A 145 -38.80 24.10 -1.71
N ARG A 146 -37.89 24.41 -0.76
CA ARG A 146 -38.04 25.55 0.15
C ARG A 146 -38.07 26.89 -0.57
N ALA A 147 -37.24 27.06 -1.60
CA ALA A 147 -37.22 28.29 -2.39
C ALA A 147 -38.52 28.47 -3.20
N GLN A 148 -39.09 27.39 -3.73
CA GLN A 148 -40.38 27.44 -4.44
C GLN A 148 -41.54 27.85 -3.50
N MET A 149 -41.61 27.26 -2.31
CA MET A 149 -42.64 27.61 -1.31
C MET A 149 -42.52 29.05 -0.76
N GLN A 150 -41.38 29.73 -0.95
CA GLN A 150 -41.19 31.12 -0.55
C GLN A 150 -41.56 32.12 -1.65
N GLN A 151 -41.83 31.64 -2.87
CA GLN A 151 -42.23 32.44 -4.03
C GLN A 151 -43.75 32.38 -4.32
N GLU A 152 -44.48 31.50 -3.62
CA GLU A 152 -45.95 31.41 -3.59
C GLU A 152 -46.53 32.22 -2.42
#